data_AF-A0A2V6UM63-F1
#
_entry.id   AF-A0A2V6UM63-F1
#
_cell.length_a   1.000
_cell.length_b   1.000
_cell.length_c   1.000
_cell.angle_alpha   90.00
_cell.angle_beta   90.00
_cell.angle_gamma   90.00
#
_symmetry.space_group_name_H-M   'P 1'
#
loop_
_entity.id
_entity.type
_entity.pdbx_description
1 polymer ?
#
loop_
_entity_poly.entity_id
_entity_poly.type
_entity_poly.pdbx_seq_one_letter_code
_entity_poly.pdbx_strand_id
1 'polypeptide(L)'
;MKWLIVTGDDFGLHPGINRGVVRAHRDGILTSASLLVCRPASEEAAALGRTCPTLSLGLHVELDLDDPEGVPASLARQVARFNELVGAPPTHVDSHHDVHHDPRVLPHLLAWTRRTEVPVRGYSSVHHLSKFYGQWGGETHLEQISVPGLLRLLDAEVRNGVTELTCHPGYVEPGLASSYTAEREVELQTLCDHRVRQAVKDMGIRLISFRNLPALALRPSGPRAGR
;
A
#
# COMPACT_ATOMS: atom_id res chain seq x y z
N MET A 1 17.66 -5.85 10.98
CA MET A 1 16.96 -4.55 11.04
C MET A 1 15.53 -4.78 10.61
N LYS A 2 14.55 -4.19 11.30
CA LYS A 2 13.13 -4.26 10.94
C LYS A 2 12.76 -3.01 10.13
N TRP A 3 12.32 -3.17 8.90
CA TRP A 3 11.81 -2.09 8.07
C TRP A 3 10.34 -2.30 7.78
N LEU A 4 9.56 -1.22 7.87
CA LEU A 4 8.12 -1.26 7.63
C LEU A 4 7.74 -0.22 6.58
N ILE A 5 7.06 -0.70 5.54
CA ILE A 5 6.28 0.11 4.62
C ILE A 5 4.84 0.04 5.10
N VAL A 6 4.15 1.17 5.14
CA VAL A 6 2.71 1.21 5.43
C VAL A 6 2.04 1.81 4.20
N THR A 7 1.25 1.00 3.51
CA THR A 7 0.64 1.34 2.22
C THR A 7 -0.86 1.56 2.39
N GLY A 8 -1.34 2.75 2.07
CA GLY A 8 -2.77 3.04 1.96
C GLY A 8 -3.28 2.71 0.58
N ASP A 9 -4.16 1.73 0.49
CA ASP A 9 -4.83 1.33 -0.74
C ASP A 9 -6.02 2.27 -1.02
N ASP A 10 -6.60 2.15 -2.22
CA ASP A 10 -7.73 2.95 -2.71
C ASP A 10 -7.51 4.46 -2.84
N PHE A 11 -6.26 4.95 -2.83
CA PHE A 11 -6.00 6.36 -3.13
C PHE A 11 -6.52 6.68 -4.53
N GLY A 12 -7.32 7.73 -4.70
CA GLY A 12 -8.03 8.03 -5.95
C GLY A 12 -9.47 7.49 -6.05
N LEU A 13 -9.92 6.64 -5.12
CA LEU A 13 -11.29 6.10 -5.13
C LEU A 13 -12.35 7.18 -4.84
N HIS A 14 -12.12 8.00 -3.81
CA HIS A 14 -13.06 9.02 -3.34
C HIS A 14 -12.32 10.18 -2.67
N PRO A 15 -12.81 11.45 -2.73
CA PRO A 15 -12.16 12.58 -2.05
C PRO A 15 -11.95 12.37 -0.55
N GLY A 16 -12.92 11.75 0.13
CA GLY A 16 -12.81 11.37 1.55
C GLY A 16 -11.66 10.38 1.83
N ILE A 17 -11.43 9.42 0.93
CA ILE A 17 -10.29 8.49 1.03
C ILE A 17 -8.98 9.23 0.77
N ASN A 18 -8.95 10.09 -0.25
CA ASN A 18 -7.76 10.88 -0.58
C ASN A 18 -7.28 11.71 0.62
N ARG A 19 -8.19 12.41 1.29
CA ARG A 19 -7.87 13.19 2.49
C ARG A 19 -7.44 12.30 3.66
N GLY A 20 -8.04 11.13 3.81
CA GLY A 20 -7.64 10.15 4.83
C GLY A 20 -6.21 9.65 4.63
N VAL A 21 -5.86 9.22 3.42
CA VAL A 21 -4.49 8.79 3.06
C VAL A 21 -3.47 9.90 3.32
N VAL A 22 -3.76 11.14 2.90
CA VAL A 22 -2.87 12.29 3.13
C VAL A 22 -2.70 12.59 4.62
N ARG A 23 -3.78 12.52 5.41
CA ARG A 23 -3.71 12.69 6.87
C ARG A 23 -2.88 11.58 7.52
N ALA A 24 -3.14 10.31 7.17
CA ALA A 24 -2.37 9.18 7.67
C ALA A 24 -0.88 9.29 7.33
N HIS A 25 -0.52 9.91 6.20
CA HIS A 25 0.86 10.18 5.84
C HIS A 25 1.48 11.31 6.69
N ARG A 26 0.79 12.44 6.84
CA ARG A 26 1.31 13.63 7.52
C ARG A 26 1.34 13.44 9.04
N ASP A 27 0.27 12.90 9.59
CA ASP A 27 0.02 12.83 11.02
C ASP A 27 0.18 11.41 11.58
N GLY A 28 0.27 10.40 10.73
CA GLY A 28 0.37 8.99 11.10
C GLY A 28 1.69 8.32 10.73
N ILE A 29 1.61 7.02 10.45
CA ILE A 29 2.74 6.15 10.09
C ILE A 29 2.75 5.75 8.61
N LEU A 30 1.80 6.22 7.80
CA LEU A 30 1.68 5.84 6.39
C LEU A 30 2.85 6.39 5.58
N THR A 31 3.50 5.55 4.77
CA THR A 31 4.69 5.92 3.99
C THR A 31 4.51 5.77 2.49
N SER A 32 3.55 4.94 2.06
CA SER A 32 3.23 4.69 0.66
C SER A 32 1.72 4.71 0.45
N ALA A 33 1.29 4.98 -0.78
CA ALA A 33 -0.11 4.84 -1.18
C ALA A 33 -0.19 4.23 -2.59
N SER A 34 -1.21 3.41 -2.81
CA SER A 34 -1.50 2.78 -4.11
C SER A 34 -2.66 3.53 -4.77
N LEU A 35 -2.37 4.15 -5.91
CA LEU A 35 -3.27 5.05 -6.64
C LEU A 35 -4.10 4.30 -7.68
N LEU A 36 -5.42 4.36 -7.57
CA LEU A 36 -6.39 4.02 -8.60
C LEU A 36 -6.46 5.16 -9.62
N VAL A 37 -6.04 4.90 -10.85
CA VAL A 37 -5.89 5.94 -11.89
C VAL A 37 -7.10 6.12 -12.79
N CYS A 38 -8.05 5.18 -12.76
CA CYS A 38 -9.27 5.20 -13.55
C CYS A 38 -10.50 5.71 -12.76
N ARG A 39 -10.32 6.05 -11.49
CA ARG A 39 -11.41 6.47 -10.60
C ARG A 39 -11.60 7.99 -10.60
N PRO A 40 -12.83 8.49 -10.29
CA PRO A 40 -13.16 9.91 -10.40
C PRO A 40 -12.26 10.84 -9.56
N ALA A 41 -11.76 10.37 -8.42
CA ALA A 41 -10.94 11.18 -7.52
C ALA A 41 -9.42 11.01 -7.76
N SER A 42 -9.01 10.34 -8.85
CA SER A 42 -7.61 10.06 -9.18
C SER A 42 -6.78 11.31 -9.46
N GLU A 43 -7.36 12.31 -10.14
CA GLU A 43 -6.69 13.58 -10.44
C GLU A 43 -6.42 14.38 -9.15
N GLU A 44 -7.42 14.45 -8.27
CA GLU A 44 -7.28 15.07 -6.95
C GLU A 44 -6.23 14.33 -6.11
N ALA A 45 -6.25 13.00 -6.10
CA ALA A 45 -5.28 12.17 -5.38
C ALA A 45 -3.85 12.43 -5.88
N ALA A 46 -3.63 12.45 -7.19
CA ALA A 46 -2.33 12.77 -7.76
C ALA A 46 -1.88 14.19 -7.40
N ALA A 47 -2.78 15.18 -7.43
CA ALA A 47 -2.48 16.55 -7.00
C ALA A 47 -2.08 16.62 -5.52
N LEU A 48 -2.81 15.95 -4.64
CA LEU A 48 -2.50 15.85 -3.22
C LEU A 48 -1.16 15.13 -2.99
N GLY A 49 -0.90 14.05 -3.71
CA GLY A 49 0.38 13.32 -3.68
C GLY A 49 1.57 14.20 -4.02
N ARG A 50 1.44 15.11 -5.01
CA ARG A 50 2.48 16.10 -5.34
C ARG A 50 2.76 17.09 -4.20
N THR A 51 1.80 17.36 -3.32
CA THR A 51 2.01 18.18 -2.12
C THR A 51 2.70 17.42 -0.97
N CYS A 52 2.90 16.11 -1.11
CA CYS A 52 3.50 15.23 -0.11
C CYS A 52 4.73 14.54 -0.72
N PRO A 53 5.88 15.23 -0.88
CA PRO A 53 7.04 14.69 -1.61
C PRO A 53 7.64 13.44 -0.97
N THR A 54 7.41 13.22 0.33
CA THR A 54 7.82 12.03 1.08
C THR A 54 6.87 10.84 0.95
N LEU A 55 5.68 11.03 0.38
CA LEU A 55 4.73 9.96 0.11
C LEU A 55 5.17 9.20 -1.15
N SER A 56 5.40 7.91 -1.01
CA SER A 56 5.69 7.04 -2.15
C SER A 56 4.38 6.63 -2.84
N LEU A 57 4.28 6.84 -4.15
CA LEU A 57 3.07 6.50 -4.91
C LEU A 57 3.32 5.26 -5.76
N GLY A 58 2.48 4.24 -5.59
CA GLY A 58 2.37 3.06 -6.43
C GLY A 58 1.08 3.08 -7.24
N LEU A 59 0.98 2.16 -8.20
CA LEU A 59 -0.22 1.99 -9.01
C LEU A 59 -1.06 0.84 -8.47
N HIS A 60 -2.31 1.14 -8.11
CA HIS A 60 -3.34 0.17 -7.73
C HIS A 60 -4.10 -0.25 -8.99
N VAL A 61 -3.66 -1.31 -9.66
CA VAL A 61 -4.26 -1.68 -10.95
C VAL A 61 -5.65 -2.26 -10.78
N GLU A 62 -6.54 -1.87 -11.69
CA GLU A 62 -7.89 -2.42 -11.80
C GLU A 62 -7.92 -3.39 -12.97
N LEU A 63 -8.07 -4.68 -12.68
CA LEU A 63 -7.97 -5.74 -13.68
C LEU A 63 -9.28 -6.52 -13.73
N ASP A 64 -9.63 -6.94 -14.94
CA ASP A 64 -10.79 -7.77 -15.21
C ASP A 64 -10.37 -9.25 -15.21
N LEU A 65 -10.98 -10.04 -14.34
CA LEU A 65 -10.70 -11.48 -14.22
C LEU A 65 -11.36 -12.30 -15.34
N ASP A 66 -12.34 -11.72 -16.03
CA ASP A 66 -13.01 -12.35 -17.16
C ASP A 66 -12.25 -12.13 -18.49
N ASP A 67 -11.25 -11.24 -18.50
CA ASP A 67 -10.34 -11.00 -19.63
C ASP A 67 -8.84 -11.02 -19.23
N PRO A 68 -8.27 -12.20 -18.90
CA PRO A 68 -6.84 -12.32 -18.59
C PRO A 68 -5.91 -11.90 -19.73
N GLU A 69 -6.30 -12.16 -20.99
CA GLU A 69 -5.50 -11.80 -22.17
C GLU A 69 -5.44 -10.27 -22.37
N GLY A 70 -6.44 -9.53 -21.88
CA GLY A 70 -6.46 -8.07 -21.85
C GLY A 70 -5.58 -7.44 -20.77
N VAL A 71 -5.08 -8.21 -19.79
CA VAL A 71 -4.28 -7.69 -18.67
C VAL A 71 -3.07 -6.87 -19.13
N PRO A 72 -2.21 -7.31 -20.09
CA PRO A 72 -1.07 -6.51 -20.55
C PRO A 72 -1.48 -5.14 -21.11
N ALA A 73 -2.55 -5.09 -21.88
CA ALA A 73 -3.06 -3.85 -22.46
C ALA A 73 -3.65 -2.93 -21.38
N SER A 74 -4.44 -3.49 -20.44
CA SER A 74 -4.99 -2.73 -19.30
C SER A 74 -3.89 -2.15 -18.42
N LEU A 75 -2.91 -2.96 -18.05
CA LEU A 75 -1.75 -2.54 -17.27
C LEU A 75 -0.98 -1.42 -17.98
N ALA A 76 -0.69 -1.56 -19.27
CA ALA A 76 0.03 -0.54 -20.03
C ALA A 76 -0.72 0.80 -20.05
N ARG A 77 -2.04 0.79 -20.26
CA ARG A 77 -2.86 2.01 -20.22
C ARG A 77 -2.85 2.66 -18.84
N GLN A 78 -3.00 1.88 -17.78
CA GLN A 78 -3.03 2.40 -16.41
C GLN A 78 -1.66 2.93 -15.97
N VAL A 79 -0.56 2.28 -16.36
CA VAL A 79 0.80 2.81 -16.14
C VAL A 79 0.99 4.13 -16.90
N ALA A 80 0.53 4.23 -18.15
CA ALA A 80 0.61 5.48 -18.91
C ALA A 80 -0.18 6.60 -18.22
N ARG A 81 -1.41 6.31 -17.76
CA ARG A 81 -2.22 7.28 -17.00
C ARG A 81 -1.59 7.66 -15.68
N PHE A 82 -0.99 6.71 -14.96
CA PHE A 82 -0.23 7.00 -13.73
C PHE A 82 0.89 8.01 -14.02
N ASN A 83 1.68 7.78 -15.05
CA ASN A 83 2.81 8.65 -15.41
C ASN A 83 2.33 10.05 -15.80
N GLU A 84 1.20 10.17 -16.50
CA GLU A 84 0.58 11.45 -16.84
C GLU A 84 0.15 12.21 -15.57
N LEU A 85 -0.55 11.53 -14.66
CA LEU A 85 -1.07 12.13 -13.43
C LEU A 85 0.03 12.50 -12.43
N VAL A 86 1.02 11.63 -12.24
CA VAL A 86 2.03 11.76 -11.19
C VAL A 86 3.31 12.44 -11.69
N GLY A 87 3.60 12.35 -12.99
CA GLY A 87 4.83 12.87 -13.60
C GLY A 87 6.06 11.96 -13.40
N ALA A 88 5.86 10.74 -12.91
CA ALA A 88 6.92 9.76 -12.64
C ALA A 88 6.36 8.32 -12.70
N PRO A 89 7.20 7.30 -12.94
CA PRO A 89 6.79 5.90 -12.87
C PRO A 89 6.33 5.49 -11.46
N PRO A 90 5.43 4.49 -11.35
CA PRO A 90 4.99 3.97 -10.06
C PRO A 90 6.17 3.33 -9.31
N THR A 91 6.20 3.52 -7.99
CA THR A 91 7.25 2.97 -7.12
C THR A 91 7.06 1.49 -6.80
N HIS A 92 5.83 1.00 -6.96
CA HIS A 92 5.39 -0.37 -6.81
C HIS A 92 4.05 -0.54 -7.53
N VAL A 93 3.66 -1.79 -7.75
CA VAL A 93 2.35 -2.16 -8.29
C VAL A 93 1.71 -3.20 -7.39
N ASP A 94 0.42 -3.01 -7.13
CA ASP A 94 -0.50 -3.98 -6.56
C ASP A 94 -1.82 -3.87 -7.35
N SER A 95 -2.87 -4.61 -6.96
CA SER A 95 -4.16 -4.53 -7.64
C SER A 95 -5.30 -4.39 -6.66
N HIS A 96 -6.35 -3.70 -7.08
CA HIS A 96 -7.61 -3.66 -6.35
C HIS A 96 -8.15 -5.08 -6.14
N HIS A 97 -8.62 -5.37 -4.93
CA HIS A 97 -9.08 -6.70 -4.50
C HIS A 97 -8.06 -7.84 -4.69
N ASP A 98 -6.75 -7.54 -4.71
CA ASP A 98 -5.68 -8.55 -4.77
C ASP A 98 -5.75 -9.50 -6.00
N VAL A 99 -6.44 -9.06 -7.06
CA VAL A 99 -6.58 -9.76 -8.36
C VAL A 99 -5.24 -10.21 -8.96
N HIS A 100 -4.14 -9.51 -8.69
CA HIS A 100 -2.79 -9.87 -9.14
C HIS A 100 -2.27 -11.20 -8.57
N HIS A 101 -2.90 -11.75 -7.53
CA HIS A 101 -2.60 -13.10 -7.03
C HIS A 101 -3.25 -14.21 -7.87
N ASP A 102 -4.21 -13.91 -8.74
CA ASP A 102 -4.84 -14.91 -9.62
C ASP A 102 -3.77 -15.50 -10.57
N PRO A 103 -3.63 -16.84 -10.65
CA PRO A 103 -2.64 -17.49 -11.52
C PRO A 103 -2.74 -17.14 -13.00
N ARG A 104 -3.91 -16.68 -13.47
CA ARG A 104 -4.13 -16.22 -14.85
C ARG A 104 -3.63 -14.79 -15.06
N VAL A 105 -3.59 -13.98 -14.01
CA VAL A 105 -3.20 -12.56 -14.04
C VAL A 105 -1.73 -12.37 -13.72
N LEU A 106 -1.25 -13.06 -12.67
CA LEU A 106 0.10 -12.92 -12.12
C LEU A 106 1.22 -12.98 -13.18
N PRO A 107 1.23 -13.91 -14.15
CA PRO A 107 2.31 -13.99 -15.14
C PRO A 107 2.50 -12.70 -15.94
N HIS A 108 1.42 -11.95 -16.19
CA HIS A 108 1.47 -10.69 -16.93
C HIS A 108 2.12 -9.58 -16.10
N LEU A 109 1.81 -9.48 -14.81
CA LEU A 109 2.47 -8.54 -13.89
C LEU A 109 3.95 -8.90 -13.72
N LEU A 110 4.27 -10.19 -13.60
CA LEU A 110 5.65 -10.66 -13.48
C LEU A 110 6.46 -10.48 -14.79
N ALA A 111 5.81 -10.51 -15.96
CA ALA A 111 6.45 -10.16 -17.22
C ALA A 111 6.69 -8.64 -17.34
N TRP A 112 5.82 -7.83 -16.75
CA TRP A 112 5.99 -6.38 -16.70
C TRP A 112 7.10 -5.96 -15.72
N THR A 113 7.10 -6.46 -14.48
CA THR A 113 8.13 -6.14 -13.46
C THR A 113 9.54 -6.49 -13.91
N ARG A 114 9.73 -7.61 -14.64
CA ARG A 114 11.04 -8.00 -15.20
C ARG A 114 11.63 -6.97 -16.18
N ARG A 115 10.79 -6.12 -16.79
CA ARG A 115 11.21 -5.08 -17.74
C ARG A 115 11.38 -3.71 -17.09
N THR A 116 10.72 -3.46 -15.97
CA THR A 116 10.66 -2.15 -15.33
C THR A 116 11.41 -2.07 -14.00
N GLU A 117 11.74 -3.22 -13.41
CA GLU A 117 12.29 -3.37 -12.06
C GLU A 117 11.38 -2.78 -10.96
N VAL A 118 10.14 -2.43 -11.29
CA VAL A 118 9.14 -1.96 -10.33
C VAL A 118 8.58 -3.16 -9.58
N PRO A 119 8.68 -3.23 -8.24
CA PRO A 119 8.25 -4.38 -7.48
C PRO A 119 6.72 -4.54 -7.53
N VAL A 120 6.28 -5.80 -7.58
CA VAL A 120 4.88 -6.18 -7.39
C VAL A 120 4.70 -6.63 -5.95
N ARG A 121 3.67 -6.13 -5.27
CA ARG A 121 3.28 -6.53 -3.91
C ARG A 121 3.20 -8.06 -3.81
N GLY A 122 3.70 -8.62 -2.71
CA GLY A 122 3.73 -10.08 -2.49
C GLY A 122 4.67 -10.90 -3.38
N TYR A 123 5.26 -10.30 -4.42
CA TYR A 123 6.17 -10.98 -5.37
C TYR A 123 7.52 -10.29 -5.49
N SER A 124 7.99 -9.71 -4.38
CA SER A 124 9.32 -9.12 -4.24
C SER A 124 9.98 -9.58 -2.93
N SER A 125 11.13 -9.02 -2.58
CA SER A 125 11.77 -9.27 -1.28
C SER A 125 11.01 -8.66 -0.08
N VAL A 126 9.91 -7.95 -0.34
CA VAL A 126 9.04 -7.35 0.70
C VAL A 126 8.01 -8.38 1.14
N HIS A 127 7.95 -8.65 2.44
CA HIS A 127 6.92 -9.50 3.04
C HIS A 127 5.61 -8.72 3.16
N HIS A 128 4.59 -9.13 2.41
CA HIS A 128 3.26 -8.51 2.44
C HIS A 128 2.45 -8.99 3.65
N LEU A 129 1.93 -8.04 4.42
CA LEU A 129 1.13 -8.23 5.62
C LEU A 129 -0.26 -7.58 5.44
N SER A 130 -1.24 -8.39 5.04
CA SER A 130 -2.63 -7.98 4.79
C SER A 130 -3.56 -8.15 6.00
N LYS A 131 -3.02 -8.53 7.17
CA LYS A 131 -3.83 -8.87 8.37
C LYS A 131 -4.38 -7.67 9.14
N PHE A 132 -4.01 -6.44 8.77
CA PHE A 132 -4.64 -5.23 9.31
C PHE A 132 -5.89 -4.93 8.48
N TYR A 133 -6.88 -5.78 8.68
CA TYR A 133 -8.15 -5.73 7.98
C TYR A 133 -9.26 -6.11 8.94
N GLY A 134 -10.33 -5.31 8.92
CA GLY A 134 -11.41 -5.29 9.89
C GLY A 134 -12.67 -6.03 9.45
N GLN A 135 -12.62 -6.83 8.38
CA GLN A 135 -13.74 -7.66 7.96
C GLN A 135 -13.29 -9.09 7.66
N TRP A 136 -14.02 -10.09 8.15
CA TRP A 136 -13.90 -11.47 7.69
C TRP A 136 -15.18 -12.23 8.00
N GLY A 137 -15.46 -13.30 7.23
CA GLY A 137 -16.69 -14.08 7.42
C GLY A 137 -17.99 -13.29 7.21
N GLY A 138 -17.93 -12.11 6.58
CA GLY A 138 -19.08 -11.20 6.44
C GLY A 138 -19.35 -10.31 7.65
N GLU A 139 -18.48 -10.33 8.66
CA GLU A 139 -18.61 -9.56 9.90
C GLU A 139 -17.55 -8.47 10.01
N THR A 140 -17.88 -7.39 10.73
CA THR A 140 -16.97 -6.28 11.04
C THR A 140 -16.31 -6.49 12.40
N HIS A 141 -14.99 -6.29 12.45
CA HIS A 141 -14.12 -6.57 13.58
C HIS A 141 -13.16 -5.40 13.84
N LEU A 142 -13.68 -4.31 14.41
CA LEU A 142 -12.94 -3.07 14.62
C LEU A 142 -11.78 -3.23 15.64
N GLU A 143 -11.86 -4.21 16.52
CA GLU A 143 -10.81 -4.55 17.47
C GLU A 143 -9.51 -4.98 16.79
N GLN A 144 -9.61 -5.60 15.60
CA GLN A 144 -8.46 -6.03 14.81
C GLN A 144 -7.68 -4.83 14.25
N ILE A 145 -8.39 -3.78 13.85
CA ILE A 145 -7.83 -2.54 13.28
C ILE A 145 -7.68 -1.40 14.30
N SER A 146 -7.92 -1.70 15.58
CA SER A 146 -7.70 -0.77 16.69
C SER A 146 -6.21 -0.59 17.00
N VAL A 147 -5.87 0.41 17.83
CA VAL A 147 -4.50 0.59 18.34
C VAL A 147 -3.95 -0.68 18.98
N PRO A 148 -4.61 -1.33 19.98
CA PRO A 148 -4.13 -2.61 20.50
C PRO A 148 -3.99 -3.71 19.44
N GLY A 149 -4.91 -3.76 18.47
CA GLY A 149 -4.86 -4.72 17.35
C GLY A 149 -3.60 -4.55 16.49
N LEU A 150 -3.34 -3.32 16.05
CA LEU A 150 -2.16 -2.98 15.27
C LEU A 150 -0.87 -3.27 16.06
N LEU A 151 -0.80 -2.90 17.35
CA LEU A 151 0.39 -3.15 18.15
C LEU A 151 0.71 -4.65 18.29
N ARG A 152 -0.31 -5.49 18.52
CA ARG A 152 -0.14 -6.95 18.54
C ARG A 152 0.36 -7.45 17.18
N LEU A 153 -0.20 -6.93 16.09
CA LEU A 153 0.17 -7.33 14.75
C LEU A 153 1.62 -6.97 14.42
N LEU A 154 2.05 -5.74 14.73
CA LEU A 154 3.42 -5.29 14.52
C LEU A 154 4.43 -6.14 15.30
N ASP A 155 4.12 -6.46 16.56
CA ASP A 155 5.00 -7.30 17.40
C ASP A 155 5.11 -8.74 16.87
N ALA A 156 4.00 -9.31 16.39
CA ALA A 156 3.93 -10.68 15.91
C ALA A 156 4.56 -10.87 14.51
N GLU A 157 4.40 -9.91 13.60
CA GLU A 157 4.65 -10.13 12.17
C GLU A 157 5.84 -9.33 11.62
N VAL A 158 6.21 -8.21 12.24
CA VAL A 158 7.34 -7.39 11.73
C VAL A 158 8.67 -7.93 12.25
N ARG A 159 9.37 -8.65 11.36
CA ARG A 159 10.66 -9.30 11.62
C ARG A 159 11.80 -8.61 10.86
N ASN A 160 13.01 -9.17 10.96
CA ASN A 160 14.16 -8.66 10.21
C ASN A 160 13.88 -8.75 8.70
N GLY A 161 14.16 -7.68 7.97
CA GLY A 161 13.77 -7.54 6.57
C GLY A 161 12.75 -6.43 6.39
N VAL A 162 12.14 -6.38 5.19
CA VAL A 162 11.14 -5.38 4.85
C VAL A 162 9.76 -6.03 4.90
N THR A 163 8.87 -5.45 5.69
CA THR A 163 7.44 -5.80 5.73
C THR A 163 6.63 -4.66 5.13
N GLU A 164 5.63 -4.98 4.33
CA GLU A 164 4.60 -4.04 3.88
C GLU A 164 3.31 -4.34 4.63
N LEU A 165 2.80 -3.37 5.39
CA LEU A 165 1.49 -3.39 5.99
C LEU A 165 0.51 -2.67 5.08
N THR A 166 -0.51 -3.39 4.61
CA THR A 166 -1.63 -2.80 3.86
C THR A 166 -2.67 -2.22 4.80
N CYS A 167 -3.29 -1.11 4.40
CA CYS A 167 -4.38 -0.44 5.12
C CYS A 167 -5.27 0.34 4.15
N HIS A 168 -6.45 0.77 4.61
CA HIS A 168 -7.51 1.43 3.84
C HIS A 168 -8.01 2.73 4.53
N PRO A 169 -7.14 3.63 5.00
CA PRO A 169 -7.58 4.82 5.76
C PRO A 169 -8.39 5.78 4.88
N GLY A 170 -9.49 6.29 5.41
CA GLY A 170 -10.36 7.20 4.67
C GLY A 170 -11.47 7.78 5.53
N TYR A 171 -11.99 8.93 5.12
CA TYR A 171 -13.26 9.46 5.63
C TYR A 171 -14.43 8.84 4.85
N VAL A 172 -15.46 8.40 5.56
CA VAL A 172 -16.67 7.87 4.94
C VAL A 172 -17.62 9.03 4.68
N GLU A 173 -17.84 9.31 3.40
CA GLU A 173 -18.64 10.44 2.96
C GLU A 173 -19.68 10.01 1.91
N PRO A 174 -20.75 10.81 1.71
CA PRO A 174 -21.76 10.51 0.70
C PRO A 174 -21.14 10.28 -0.68
N GLY A 175 -21.59 9.22 -1.36
CA GLY A 175 -21.09 8.86 -2.69
C GLY A 175 -19.94 7.84 -2.69
N LEU A 176 -19.41 7.45 -1.53
CA LEU A 176 -18.45 6.35 -1.44
C LEU A 176 -19.15 5.00 -1.68
N ALA A 177 -18.83 4.36 -2.81
CA ALA A 177 -19.26 3.00 -3.13
C ALA A 177 -18.23 1.97 -2.62
N SER A 178 -18.37 1.53 -1.37
CA SER A 178 -17.48 0.55 -0.72
C SER A 178 -18.24 -0.23 0.34
N SER A 179 -17.99 -1.54 0.46
CA SER A 179 -18.46 -2.35 1.59
C SER A 179 -17.62 -2.15 2.85
N TYR A 180 -16.38 -1.70 2.67
CA TYR A 180 -15.46 -1.32 3.75
C TYR A 180 -15.68 0.17 4.08
N THR A 181 -16.36 0.46 5.19
CA THR A 181 -16.87 1.81 5.52
C THR A 181 -16.31 2.28 6.86
N ALA A 182 -17.02 2.04 7.97
CA ALA A 182 -16.63 2.47 9.31
C ALA A 182 -15.20 2.03 9.68
N GLU A 183 -14.77 0.91 9.13
CA GLU A 183 -13.42 0.40 9.26
C GLU A 183 -12.35 1.37 8.75
N ARG A 184 -12.59 2.08 7.63
CA ARG A 184 -11.65 3.06 7.07
C ARG A 184 -11.34 4.20 8.04
N GLU A 185 -12.37 4.65 8.77
CA GLU A 185 -12.20 5.72 9.76
C GLU A 185 -11.46 5.20 10.99
N VAL A 186 -11.75 3.98 11.44
CA VAL A 186 -11.02 3.36 12.55
C VAL A 186 -9.55 3.15 12.20
N GLU A 187 -9.25 2.63 11.00
CA GLU A 187 -7.89 2.51 10.50
C GLU A 187 -7.19 3.87 10.46
N LEU A 188 -7.85 4.90 9.92
CA LEU A 188 -7.30 6.26 9.88
C LEU A 188 -6.95 6.78 11.28
N GLN A 189 -7.84 6.62 12.27
CA GLN A 189 -7.55 7.06 13.64
C GLN A 189 -6.42 6.23 14.25
N THR A 190 -6.41 4.91 14.08
CA THR A 190 -5.35 4.02 14.57
C THR A 190 -3.98 4.40 14.00
N LEU A 191 -3.88 4.59 12.68
CA LEU A 191 -2.63 4.95 12.01
C LEU A 191 -2.11 6.33 12.42
N CYS A 192 -3.00 7.25 12.82
CA CYS A 192 -2.67 8.59 13.30
C CYS A 192 -2.43 8.66 14.83
N ASP A 193 -2.66 7.58 15.58
CA ASP A 193 -2.53 7.60 17.03
C ASP A 193 -1.06 7.68 17.46
N HIS A 194 -0.75 8.63 18.34
CA HIS A 194 0.60 8.84 18.86
C HIS A 194 1.19 7.59 19.53
N ARG A 195 0.36 6.72 20.13
CA ARG A 195 0.78 5.46 20.75
C ARG A 195 1.33 4.49 19.72
N VAL A 196 0.75 4.45 18.52
CA VAL A 196 1.26 3.62 17.40
C VAL A 196 2.62 4.14 16.95
N ARG A 197 2.75 5.45 16.76
CA ARG A 197 4.03 6.07 16.39
C ARG A 197 5.12 5.80 17.43
N GLN A 198 4.78 5.85 18.71
CA GLN A 198 5.72 5.57 19.80
C GLN A 198 6.12 4.09 19.81
N ALA A 199 5.15 3.18 19.70
CA ALA A 199 5.42 1.73 19.67
C ALA A 199 6.31 1.30 18.49
N VAL A 200 6.10 1.87 17.29
CA VAL A 200 6.98 1.62 16.12
C VAL A 200 8.44 1.93 16.47
N LYS A 201 8.69 3.04 17.17
CA LYS A 201 10.05 3.41 17.63
C LYS A 201 10.57 2.45 18.68
N ASP A 202 9.76 2.16 19.70
CA ASP A 202 10.15 1.30 20.83
C ASP A 202 10.45 -0.14 20.39
N MET A 203 9.74 -0.63 19.36
CA MET A 203 9.96 -1.94 18.73
C MET A 203 11.20 -1.98 17.82
N GLY A 204 11.91 -0.85 17.65
CA GLY A 204 13.05 -0.71 16.75
C GLY A 204 12.69 -0.87 15.27
N ILE A 205 11.44 -0.55 14.90
CA ILE A 205 10.95 -0.61 13.52
C ILE A 205 11.27 0.72 12.83
N ARG A 206 11.91 0.64 11.67
CA ARG A 206 12.18 1.82 10.85
C ARG A 206 11.15 1.92 9.73
N LEU A 207 10.37 3.00 9.75
CA LEU A 207 9.49 3.35 8.64
C LEU A 207 10.30 3.69 7.39
N ILE A 208 9.95 3.06 6.27
CA ILE A 208 10.48 3.31 4.93
C ILE A 208 9.32 3.30 3.93
N SER A 209 9.60 3.60 2.67
CA SER A 209 8.65 3.49 1.57
C SER A 209 9.24 2.66 0.43
N PHE A 210 8.44 2.35 -0.59
CA PHE A 210 8.92 1.65 -1.79
C PHE A 210 10.07 2.38 -2.50
N ARG A 211 10.12 3.72 -2.46
CA ARG A 211 11.27 4.51 -2.98
C ARG A 211 12.61 4.17 -2.33
N ASN A 212 12.59 3.60 -1.12
CA ASN A 212 13.82 3.26 -0.40
C ASN A 212 14.37 1.87 -0.77
N LEU A 213 13.60 1.02 -1.44
CA LEU A 213 14.01 -0.36 -1.72
C LEU A 213 15.29 -0.48 -2.57
N PRO A 214 15.49 0.28 -3.66
CA PRO A 214 16.72 0.17 -4.45
C PRO A 214 17.97 0.43 -3.61
N ALA A 215 17.93 1.42 -2.71
CA ALA A 215 19.03 1.75 -1.83
C ALA A 215 19.29 0.70 -0.73
N LEU A 216 18.29 -0.12 -0.37
CA LEU A 216 18.45 -1.22 0.57
C LEU A 216 19.04 -2.47 -0.11
N ALA A 217 18.69 -2.72 -1.38
CA ALA A 217 19.24 -3.83 -2.16
C ALA A 217 20.75 -3.66 -2.46
N LEU A 218 21.22 -2.42 -2.59
CA LEU A 218 22.64 -2.10 -2.83
C LEU A 218 23.54 -2.20 -1.59
N ARG A 219 22.97 -2.40 -0.39
CA ARG A 219 23.78 -2.60 0.81
C ARG A 219 24.36 -4.02 0.77
N PRO A 220 25.68 -4.20 0.72
CA PRO A 220 26.25 -5.54 0.79
C PRO A 220 25.74 -6.19 2.06
N SER A 221 25.22 -7.42 1.95
CA SER A 221 25.05 -8.28 3.11
C SER A 221 26.40 -8.24 3.84
N GLY A 222 26.42 -7.75 5.08
CA GLY A 222 27.63 -7.72 5.90
C GLY A 222 28.34 -9.07 5.87
N PRO A 223 29.66 -9.11 6.17
CA PRO A 223 30.47 -10.31 5.96
C PRO A 223 29.74 -11.51 6.53
N ARG A 224 29.44 -12.50 5.67
CA ARG A 224 29.01 -13.83 6.12
C ARG A 224 30.08 -14.25 7.12
N ALA A 225 29.72 -14.31 8.40
CA ALA A 225 30.61 -14.79 9.43
C ALA A 225 31.05 -16.19 9.02
N GLY A 226 32.30 -16.29 8.58
CA GLY A 226 32.92 -17.57 8.31
C GLY A 226 33.07 -18.31 9.63
N ARG A 227 32.48 -19.49 9.69
CA ARG A 227 33.10 -20.78 10.06
C ARG A 227 32.03 -21.86 10.04
#